data_AF-A0A498DFS7-F1
#
_entry.id   AF-A0A498DFS7-F1
#
_cell.length_a   1.000
_cell.length_b   1.000
_cell.length_c   1.000
_cell.angle_alpha   90.00
_cell.angle_beta   90.00
_cell.angle_gamma   90.00
#
_symmetry.space_group_name_H-M   'P 1'
#
loop_
_entity.id
_entity.type
_entity.pdbx_description
1 polymer ?
#
loop_
_entity_poly.entity_id
_entity_poly.type
_entity_poly.pdbx_seq_one_letter_code
_entity_poly.pdbx_strand_id
1 'polypeptide(L)'
;MKKMGVIGGIISILFLSGCFHSTAARIVTDMYQAALGMDKELVESYFSEDYKEDNEPFTEVVEKLNVDVVNRQGVHLMHITELTSSQLTEEAVQALNEDYQGEWSLVVAQIDEDSLMAWIVQRGETQYYIMDGKEISNKEFNDILRKDTLRKGG
;
A
#
# COMPACT_ATOMS: atom_id res chain seq x y z
N MET A 1 -65.65 1.47 -4.81
CA MET A 1 -64.84 2.06 -5.90
C MET A 1 -63.88 3.05 -5.23
N LYS A 2 -62.55 3.01 -5.27
CA LYS A 2 -61.53 2.37 -6.11
C LYS A 2 -60.33 2.04 -5.19
N LYS A 3 -59.73 0.86 -5.39
CA LYS A 3 -58.37 0.53 -4.98
C LYS A 3 -57.40 1.33 -5.86
N MET A 4 -56.38 1.95 -5.30
CA MET A 4 -55.16 2.48 -5.95
C MET A 4 -54.23 2.91 -4.81
N GLY A 5 -52.99 2.46 -4.66
CA GLY A 5 -52.14 1.60 -5.44
C GLY A 5 -50.79 1.64 -4.71
N VAL A 6 -50.23 0.46 -4.45
CA VAL A 6 -48.90 0.28 -3.88
C VAL A 6 -47.88 1.01 -4.76
N ILE A 7 -47.19 2.01 -4.21
CA ILE A 7 -45.91 2.49 -4.75
C ILE A 7 -44.85 2.07 -3.73
N GLY A 8 -44.62 0.77 -3.71
CA GLY A 8 -43.30 0.24 -3.39
C GLY A 8 -42.42 0.50 -4.59
N GLY A 9 -41.23 1.02 -4.35
CA GLY A 9 -40.32 1.38 -5.43
C GLY A 9 -39.02 1.95 -4.92
N ILE A 10 -38.24 1.11 -4.25
CA ILE A 10 -36.78 1.12 -4.34
C ILE A 10 -36.17 2.50 -3.97
N ILE A 11 -36.14 2.79 -2.66
CA ILE A 11 -35.02 3.57 -2.13
C ILE A 11 -33.81 2.66 -2.37
N SER A 12 -33.14 2.93 -3.48
CA SER A 12 -31.86 2.38 -3.84
C SER A 12 -30.94 2.55 -2.64
N ILE A 13 -30.80 1.47 -1.88
CA ILE A 13 -29.64 1.27 -1.04
C ILE A 13 -28.48 1.19 -2.04
N LEU A 14 -27.97 2.36 -2.41
CA LEU A 14 -26.64 2.54 -2.94
C LEU A 14 -25.71 2.11 -1.81
N PHE A 15 -25.62 0.79 -1.61
CA PHE A 15 -24.36 0.17 -1.28
C PHE A 15 -23.43 0.57 -2.42
N LEU A 16 -22.87 1.78 -2.29
CA LEU A 16 -21.53 2.06 -2.75
C LEU A 16 -20.68 1.03 -2.03
N SER A 17 -20.63 -0.16 -2.60
CA SER A 17 -19.54 -1.09 -2.49
C SER A 17 -18.33 -0.34 -3.02
N GLY A 18 -17.85 0.65 -2.25
CA GLY A 18 -16.51 1.14 -2.38
C GLY A 18 -15.68 -0.11 -2.19
N CYS A 19 -15.14 -0.62 -3.30
CA CYS A 19 -14.04 -1.57 -3.23
C CYS A 19 -13.05 -0.92 -2.27
N PHE A 20 -12.94 -1.47 -1.07
CA PHE A 20 -12.08 -0.99 0.02
C PHE A 20 -10.63 -1.16 -0.43
N HIS A 21 -10.17 -0.29 -1.34
CA HIS A 21 -8.76 -0.14 -1.63
C HIS A 21 -8.24 0.86 -0.60
N SER A 22 -7.30 0.41 0.21
CA SER A 22 -6.83 1.23 1.31
C SER A 22 -6.11 2.48 0.78
N THR A 23 -6.19 3.59 1.50
CA THR A 23 -5.58 4.85 1.04
C THR A 23 -4.07 4.71 0.94
N ALA A 24 -3.43 3.99 1.87
CA ALA A 24 -2.00 3.73 1.83
C ALA A 24 -1.60 2.87 0.60
N ALA A 25 -2.33 1.78 0.32
CA ALA A 25 -2.05 0.96 -0.86
C ALA A 25 -2.27 1.75 -2.17
N ARG A 26 -3.24 2.67 -2.19
CA ARG A 26 -3.44 3.58 -3.33
C ARG A 26 -2.24 4.50 -3.54
N ILE A 27 -1.70 5.10 -2.47
CA ILE A 27 -0.52 5.97 -2.56
C ILE A 27 0.69 5.23 -3.13
N VAL A 28 0.96 4.01 -2.64
CA VAL A 28 2.04 3.17 -3.18
C VAL A 28 1.77 2.76 -4.63
N THR A 29 0.51 2.48 -4.98
CA THR A 29 0.11 2.19 -6.36
C THR A 29 0.36 3.38 -7.28
N ASP A 30 -0.09 4.57 -6.88
CA ASP A 30 0.04 5.82 -7.64
C ASP A 30 1.53 6.21 -7.80
N MET A 31 2.36 5.96 -6.77
CA MET A 31 3.82 6.10 -6.83
C MET A 31 4.44 5.20 -7.90
N TYR A 32 4.13 3.89 -7.90
CA TYR A 32 4.65 2.98 -8.92
C TYR A 32 4.16 3.34 -10.33
N GLN A 33 2.93 3.85 -10.47
CA GLN A 33 2.42 4.35 -11.76
C GLN A 33 3.22 5.56 -12.24
N ALA A 34 3.54 6.50 -11.35
CA ALA A 34 4.39 7.65 -11.68
C ALA A 34 5.81 7.20 -12.09
N ALA A 35 6.39 6.23 -11.37
CA ALA A 35 7.71 5.69 -11.69
C ALA A 35 7.75 4.97 -13.05
N LEU A 36 6.66 4.30 -13.45
CA LEU A 36 6.55 3.74 -14.80
C LEU A 36 6.67 4.81 -15.90
N GLY A 37 6.15 6.01 -15.64
CA GLY A 37 6.29 7.18 -16.50
C GLY A 37 7.64 7.91 -16.37
N MET A 38 8.53 7.46 -15.49
CA MET A 38 9.78 8.16 -15.12
C MET A 38 9.54 9.61 -14.67
N ASP A 39 8.36 9.89 -14.10
CA ASP A 39 7.98 11.22 -13.62
C ASP A 39 8.58 11.47 -12.25
N LYS A 40 9.85 11.89 -12.22
CA LYS A 40 10.62 12.09 -11.00
C LYS A 40 9.92 13.02 -10.01
N GLU A 41 9.41 14.16 -10.48
CA GLU A 41 8.76 15.15 -9.61
C GLU A 41 7.50 14.57 -8.95
N LEU A 42 6.70 13.82 -9.72
CA LEU A 42 5.52 13.17 -9.17
C LEU A 42 5.88 12.04 -8.22
N VAL A 43 6.91 11.22 -8.53
CA VAL A 43 7.39 10.18 -7.61
C VAL A 43 7.85 10.79 -6.29
N GLU A 44 8.70 11.82 -6.33
CA GLU A 44 9.19 12.54 -5.14
C GLU A 44 8.04 13.08 -4.28
N SER A 45 6.93 13.51 -4.88
CA SER A 45 5.80 14.08 -4.15
C SER A 45 5.09 13.11 -3.20
N TYR A 46 5.29 11.79 -3.38
CA TYR A 46 4.72 10.76 -2.50
C TYR A 46 5.58 10.47 -1.27
N PHE A 47 6.84 10.90 -1.25
CA PHE A 47 7.78 10.60 -0.16
C PHE A 47 7.90 11.76 0.83
N SER A 48 8.24 11.43 2.08
CA SER A 48 8.60 12.44 3.07
C SER A 48 9.87 13.20 2.66
N GLU A 49 10.07 14.40 3.22
CA GLU A 49 11.32 15.15 3.01
C GLU A 49 12.52 14.34 3.52
N ASP A 50 12.44 13.77 4.72
CA ASP A 50 13.50 12.96 5.31
C ASP A 50 13.91 11.79 4.39
N TYR A 51 12.94 11.07 3.82
CA TYR A 51 13.24 9.97 2.90
C TYR A 51 13.95 10.46 1.63
N LYS A 52 13.54 11.62 1.10
CA LYS A 52 14.18 12.20 -0.08
C LYS A 52 15.62 12.63 0.19
N GLU A 53 15.86 13.24 1.35
CA GLU A 53 17.20 13.66 1.79
C GLU A 53 18.13 12.44 1.96
N ASP A 54 17.63 11.36 2.56
CA ASP A 54 18.40 10.12 2.78
C ASP A 54 18.70 9.35 1.48
N ASN A 55 17.96 9.63 0.39
CA ASN A 55 18.06 8.91 -0.88
C ASN A 55 18.48 9.81 -2.04
N GLU A 56 19.26 10.87 -1.79
CA GLU A 56 19.88 11.64 -2.86
C GLU A 56 21.04 10.88 -3.55
N PRO A 57 21.11 10.85 -4.90
CA PRO A 57 20.17 11.45 -5.84
C PRO A 57 18.91 10.59 -6.01
N PHE A 58 17.75 11.23 -5.90
CA PHE A 58 16.46 10.52 -5.94
C PHE A 58 16.14 9.82 -7.27
N THR A 59 16.91 10.12 -8.32
CA THR A 59 16.82 9.43 -9.61
C THR A 59 17.03 7.92 -9.47
N GLU A 60 17.90 7.46 -8.57
CA GLU A 60 18.15 6.02 -8.36
C GLU A 60 16.91 5.31 -7.79
N VAL A 61 16.15 5.99 -6.93
CA VAL A 61 14.87 5.49 -6.41
C VAL A 61 13.86 5.35 -7.55
N VAL A 62 13.71 6.38 -8.39
CA VAL A 62 12.78 6.36 -9.54
C VAL A 62 13.13 5.21 -10.49
N GLU A 63 14.41 5.02 -10.81
CA GLU A 63 14.88 3.93 -11.67
C GLU A 63 14.60 2.55 -11.05
N LYS A 64 14.85 2.38 -9.75
CA LYS A 64 14.55 1.11 -9.04
C LYS A 64 13.05 0.81 -9.08
N LEU A 65 12.20 1.78 -8.77
CA LEU A 65 10.75 1.63 -8.82
C LEU A 65 10.27 1.27 -10.24
N ASN A 66 10.86 1.87 -11.27
CA ASN A 66 10.55 1.53 -12.66
C ASN A 66 10.90 0.07 -12.98
N VAL A 67 12.10 -0.38 -12.55
CA VAL A 67 12.55 -1.76 -12.72
C VAL A 67 11.58 -2.74 -12.05
N ASP A 68 11.12 -2.47 -10.83
CA ASP A 68 10.14 -3.30 -10.13
C ASP A 68 8.85 -3.46 -10.95
N VAL A 69 8.33 -2.35 -11.49
CA VAL A 69 7.11 -2.36 -12.32
C VAL A 69 7.32 -3.15 -13.61
N VAL A 70 8.47 -2.99 -14.25
CA VAL A 70 8.84 -3.72 -15.48
C VAL A 70 8.96 -5.21 -15.21
N ASN A 71 9.63 -5.61 -14.13
CA ASN A 71 9.79 -7.01 -13.71
C ASN A 71 8.44 -7.69 -13.50
N ARG A 72 7.47 -6.95 -12.96
CA ARG A 72 6.11 -7.43 -12.75
C ARG A 72 5.18 -7.25 -13.94
N GLN A 73 5.66 -6.70 -15.05
CA GLN A 73 4.87 -6.44 -16.27
C GLN A 73 3.69 -5.48 -16.04
N GLY A 74 3.89 -4.53 -15.11
CA GLY A 74 2.95 -3.46 -14.80
C GLY A 74 2.42 -3.49 -13.37
N VAL A 75 2.03 -2.31 -12.88
CA VAL A 75 1.62 -2.08 -11.48
C VAL A 75 0.46 -2.99 -11.04
N HIS A 76 -0.47 -3.27 -11.95
CA HIS A 76 -1.63 -4.13 -11.69
C HIS A 76 -1.27 -5.59 -11.32
N LEU A 77 -0.04 -6.04 -11.58
CA LEU A 77 0.46 -7.38 -11.28
C LEU A 77 1.43 -7.42 -10.09
N MET A 78 1.62 -6.29 -9.41
CA MET A 78 2.50 -6.16 -8.23
C MET A 78 1.81 -6.56 -6.91
N HIS A 79 0.54 -6.97 -6.93
CA HIS A 79 -0.19 -7.43 -5.74
C HIS A 79 -0.06 -6.49 -4.51
N ILE A 80 -0.17 -5.18 -4.75
CA ILE A 80 0.01 -4.16 -3.71
C ILE A 80 -1.11 -4.26 -2.67
N THR A 81 -0.74 -4.51 -1.41
CA THR A 81 -1.68 -4.78 -0.32
C THR A 81 -1.23 -4.12 0.97
N GLU A 82 -2.16 -3.48 1.68
CA GLU A 82 -1.91 -3.01 3.05
C GLU A 82 -2.10 -4.14 4.06
N LEU A 83 -1.14 -4.27 4.97
CA LEU A 83 -1.20 -5.14 6.13
C LEU A 83 -1.68 -4.36 7.35
N THR A 84 -2.69 -4.91 8.01
CA THR A 84 -3.17 -4.39 9.29
C THR A 84 -2.36 -4.96 10.46
N SER A 85 -2.33 -4.26 11.58
CA SER A 85 -1.71 -4.75 12.83
C SER A 85 -2.23 -6.12 13.28
N SER A 86 -3.47 -6.46 12.93
CA SER A 86 -4.06 -7.76 13.23
C SER A 86 -3.43 -8.92 12.44
N GLN A 87 -2.79 -8.63 11.30
CA GLN A 87 -2.13 -9.62 10.44
C GLN A 87 -0.65 -9.79 10.80
N LEU A 88 -0.08 -8.88 11.59
CA LEU A 88 1.33 -8.81 11.95
C LEU A 88 1.60 -9.40 13.34
N THR A 89 2.79 -9.96 13.55
CA THR A 89 3.22 -10.41 14.88
C THR A 89 3.26 -9.25 15.87
N GLU A 90 3.11 -9.54 17.17
CA GLU A 90 3.19 -8.51 18.22
C GLU A 90 4.55 -7.80 18.20
N GLU A 91 5.62 -8.56 17.96
CA GLU A 91 6.98 -8.04 17.82
C GLU A 91 7.10 -7.05 16.64
N ALA A 92 6.57 -7.39 15.46
CA ALA A 92 6.60 -6.50 14.30
C ALA A 92 5.78 -5.22 14.55
N VAL A 93 4.60 -5.34 15.17
CA VAL A 93 3.78 -4.17 15.54
C VAL A 93 4.50 -3.29 16.56
N GLN A 94 5.19 -3.89 17.54
CA GLN A 94 5.94 -3.13 18.53
C GLN A 94 7.11 -2.38 17.90
N ALA A 95 7.91 -3.05 17.05
CA ALA A 95 9.02 -2.40 16.34
C ALA A 95 8.53 -1.21 15.51
N LEU A 96 7.44 -1.38 14.75
CA LEU A 96 6.86 -0.29 13.96
C LEU A 96 6.33 0.86 14.82
N ASN A 97 5.76 0.58 16.01
CA ASN A 97 5.33 1.63 16.94
C ASN A 97 6.50 2.35 17.63
N GLU A 98 7.65 1.71 17.76
CA GLU A 98 8.87 2.29 18.33
C GLU A 98 9.58 3.19 17.31
N ASP A 99 9.64 2.74 16.05
CA ASP A 99 10.31 3.46 14.95
C ASP A 99 9.44 4.61 14.39
N TYR A 100 8.12 4.43 14.36
CA TYR A 100 7.18 5.37 13.74
C TYR A 100 6.17 5.89 14.75
N GLN A 101 6.18 7.22 14.96
CA GLN A 101 5.19 7.86 15.83
C GLN A 101 3.85 8.01 15.11
N GLY A 102 2.74 7.75 15.81
CA GLY A 102 1.39 7.94 15.28
C GLY A 102 0.86 6.74 14.49
N GLU A 103 -0.17 6.97 13.66
CA GLU A 103 -0.77 5.92 12.84
C GLU A 103 0.09 5.65 11.59
N TRP A 104 0.52 4.41 11.44
CA TRP A 104 1.25 3.92 10.28
C TRP A 104 0.46 2.82 9.57
N SER A 105 0.69 2.72 8.26
CA SER A 105 0.21 1.64 7.40
C SER A 105 1.42 0.95 6.77
N LEU A 106 1.51 -0.37 6.95
CA LEU A 106 2.50 -1.19 6.25
C LEU A 106 1.90 -1.67 4.94
N VAL A 107 2.48 -1.29 3.81
CA VAL A 107 2.05 -1.72 2.47
C VAL A 107 3.12 -2.60 1.87
N VAL A 108 2.74 -3.76 1.37
CA VAL A 108 3.66 -4.66 0.66
C VAL A 108 3.32 -4.71 -0.82
N ALA A 109 4.35 -4.69 -1.66
CA ALA A 109 4.25 -4.87 -3.11
C ALA A 109 5.16 -6.02 -3.53
N GLN A 110 4.64 -6.97 -4.29
CA GLN A 110 5.46 -8.01 -4.91
C GLN A 110 6.26 -7.39 -6.06
N ILE A 111 7.58 -7.43 -5.99
CA ILE A 111 8.49 -6.83 -6.99
C ILE A 111 9.17 -7.87 -7.88
N ASP A 112 9.31 -9.10 -7.40
CA ASP A 112 9.72 -10.25 -8.21
C ASP A 112 9.05 -11.56 -7.69
N GLU A 113 9.61 -12.74 -7.97
CA GLU A 113 9.07 -14.02 -7.50
C GLU A 113 9.37 -14.30 -6.01
N ASP A 114 10.51 -13.82 -5.51
CA ASP A 114 11.10 -14.17 -4.21
C ASP A 114 11.15 -13.01 -3.20
N SER A 115 10.85 -11.80 -3.64
CA SER A 115 11.05 -10.55 -2.95
C SER A 115 9.82 -9.65 -3.01
N LEU A 116 9.60 -8.94 -1.92
CA LEU A 116 8.60 -7.90 -1.79
C LEU A 116 9.28 -6.59 -1.37
N MET A 117 8.63 -5.51 -1.73
CA MET A 117 8.92 -4.19 -1.24
C MET A 117 7.94 -3.86 -0.11
N ALA A 118 8.45 -3.61 1.10
CA ALA A 118 7.66 -3.18 2.24
C ALA A 118 7.80 -1.66 2.42
N TRP A 119 6.68 -0.96 2.32
CA TRP A 119 6.56 0.50 2.43
C TRP A 119 5.84 0.89 3.72
N ILE A 120 6.40 1.86 4.44
CA ILE A 120 5.74 2.49 5.58
C ILE A 120 5.08 3.78 5.11
N VAL A 121 3.77 3.88 5.28
CA VAL A 121 2.99 5.05 4.89
C VAL A 121 2.38 5.67 6.13
N GLN A 122 2.51 7.00 6.28
CA GLN A 122 1.91 7.74 7.39
C GLN A 122 1.06 8.90 6.88
N ARG A 123 0.06 9.27 7.68
CA ARG A 123 -0.77 10.45 7.42
C ARG A 123 -0.04 11.70 7.91
N GLY A 124 0.36 12.56 6.99
CA GLY A 124 0.78 13.93 7.27
C GLY A 124 -0.40 14.89 7.47
N GLU A 125 -0.11 16.18 7.58
CA GLU A 125 -1.13 17.20 7.82
C GLU A 125 -2.15 17.32 6.68
N THR A 126 -1.66 17.22 5.43
CA THR A 126 -2.45 17.48 4.21
C THR A 126 -2.68 16.22 3.37
N GLN A 127 -1.76 15.25 3.42
CA GLN A 127 -1.80 14.03 2.63
C GLN A 127 -1.02 12.88 3.30
N TYR A 128 -1.08 11.70 2.71
CA TYR A 128 -0.27 10.55 3.13
C TYR A 128 1.09 10.58 2.44
N TYR A 129 2.13 10.18 3.17
CA TYR A 129 3.50 10.14 2.69
C TYR A 129 4.11 8.75 2.94
N ILE A 130 4.97 8.32 2.02
CA ILE A 130 5.84 7.17 2.18
C ILE A 130 7.05 7.63 3.01
N MET A 131 7.21 7.02 4.17
CA MET A 131 8.22 7.38 5.16
C MET A 131 9.48 6.54 5.02
N ASP A 132 9.32 5.27 4.64
CA ASP A 132 10.42 4.32 4.49
C ASP A 132 10.04 3.17 3.54
N GLY A 133 11.06 2.49 3.01
CA GLY A 133 10.95 1.37 2.10
C GLY A 133 12.07 0.36 2.30
N LYS A 134 11.72 -0.90 2.57
CA LYS A 134 12.69 -1.99 2.72
C LYS A 134 12.33 -3.22 1.90
N GLU A 135 13.29 -3.66 1.09
CA GLU A 135 13.16 -4.89 0.32
C GLU A 135 13.29 -6.08 1.28
N ILE A 136 12.33 -6.98 1.22
CA ILE A 136 12.23 -8.14 2.11
C ILE A 136 12.01 -9.39 1.28
N SER A 137 12.64 -10.48 1.69
CA SER A 137 12.38 -11.79 1.11
C SER A 137 11.00 -12.32 1.50
N ASN A 138 10.45 -13.25 0.72
CA ASN A 138 9.26 -14.01 1.09
C ASN A 138 9.39 -14.67 2.48
N LYS A 139 10.61 -15.05 2.89
CA LYS A 139 10.87 -15.61 4.21
C LYS A 139 10.66 -14.56 5.31
N GLU A 140 11.30 -13.40 5.18
CA GLU A 140 11.15 -12.31 6.14
C GLU A 140 9.70 -11.82 6.22
N PHE A 141 9.01 -11.78 5.08
CA PHE A 141 7.58 -11.48 5.03
C PHE A 141 6.74 -12.49 5.84
N ASN A 142 7.02 -13.78 5.71
CA ASN A 142 6.33 -14.80 6.50
C ASN A 142 6.65 -14.72 8.00
N ASP A 143 7.86 -14.29 8.37
CA ASP A 143 8.28 -14.15 9.76
C ASP A 143 7.55 -12.99 10.47
N ILE A 144 7.17 -11.94 9.74
CA ILE A 144 6.40 -10.80 10.31
C ILE A 144 4.89 -11.04 10.35
N LEU A 145 4.38 -12.06 9.64
CA LEU A 145 2.95 -12.40 9.63
C LEU A 145 2.57 -13.27 10.83
N ARG A 146 1.36 -13.08 11.36
CA ARG A 146 0.81 -14.02 12.33
C ARG A 146 0.52 -15.38 11.68
N LYS A 147 0.81 -16.45 12.41
CA LYS A 147 0.66 -17.84 11.94
C LYS A 147 -0.77 -18.23 11.54
N ASP A 148 -1.79 -17.56 12.08
CA ASP A 148 -3.19 -17.75 11.73
C ASP A 148 -3.60 -17.04 10.42
N THR A 149 -2.85 -16.01 10.01
CA THR A 149 -3.00 -15.35 8.70
C THR A 149 -2.52 -16.26 7.57
N LEU A 150 -1.44 -17.01 7.77
CA LEU A 150 -0.85 -17.93 6.78
C LEU A 150 -1.78 -19.09 6.40
N ARG A 151 -2.73 -19.47 7.28
CA ARG A 151 -3.62 -20.62 7.09
C ARG A 151 -4.83 -20.35 6.17
N LYS A 152 -5.10 -19.09 5.83
CA LYS A 152 -6.29 -18.70 5.04
C LYS A 152 -6.01 -18.52 3.54
N GLY A 153 -4.76 -18.68 3.10
CA GLY A 153 -4.34 -18.48 1.71
C GLY A 153 -3.93 -19.75 0.95
N GLY A 154 -4.22 -20.94 1.48
CA GLY A 154 -3.89 -22.24 0.87
C GLY A 154 -5.12 -23.03 0.42
#